data_AF-A0AAE3YFY3-F1
#
_entry.id   AF-A0AAE3YFY3-F1
#
_cell.length_a   1.000
_cell.length_b   1.000
_cell.length_c   1.000
_cell.angle_alpha   90.00
_cell.angle_beta   90.00
_cell.angle_gamma   90.00
#
_symmetry.space_group_name_H-M   'P 1'
#
loop_
_entity.id
_entity.type
_entity.pdbx_description
1 polymer ?
#
loop_
_entity_poly.entity_id
_entity_poly.type
_entity_poly.pdbx_seq_one_letter_code
_entity_poly.pdbx_strand_id
1 'polypeptide(L)'
;MFKNGCLAKSYEAVYGSVEDGMRVTGLIENALLQPVQSARDTQQYRKLVEEWAVCMKGKGINAESPDLLEHEALNVRKSPDKETAVKDAECRGQVKFEERLKVEIAAVLTPFLEEHEKELAALGEIKRRGEQNAAKIK
;
A
#
# COMPACT_ATOMS: atom_id res chain seq x y z
N MET A 1 -25.28 -14.45 -10.26
CA MET A 1 -25.32 -15.01 -11.62
C MET A 1 -23.92 -14.93 -12.23
N PHE A 2 -22.97 -15.77 -11.77
CA PHE A 2 -21.57 -15.76 -12.25
C PHE A 2 -20.98 -17.17 -12.49
N LYS A 3 -21.72 -18.24 -12.20
CA LYS A 3 -21.17 -19.61 -12.08
C LYS A 3 -20.73 -20.29 -13.39
N ASN A 4 -21.02 -19.74 -14.57
CA ASN A 4 -20.83 -20.45 -15.85
C ASN A 4 -19.81 -19.81 -16.82
N GLY A 5 -19.14 -18.72 -16.44
CA GLY A 5 -18.16 -18.03 -17.30
C GLY A 5 -16.75 -18.61 -17.21
N CYS A 6 -15.88 -18.29 -18.18
CA CYS A 6 -14.48 -18.75 -18.18
C CYS A 6 -13.74 -18.38 -16.87
N LEU A 7 -13.97 -17.17 -16.34
CA LEU A 7 -13.39 -16.76 -15.07
C LEU A 7 -13.84 -17.62 -13.89
N ALA A 8 -15.13 -17.96 -13.82
CA ALA A 8 -15.66 -18.81 -12.75
C ALA A 8 -15.09 -20.24 -12.85
N LYS A 9 -14.98 -20.79 -14.06
CA LYS A 9 -14.33 -22.09 -14.29
C LYS A 9 -12.86 -22.07 -13.88
N SER A 10 -12.13 -20.97 -14.17
CA SER A 10 -10.75 -20.80 -13.72
C SER A 10 -10.67 -20.75 -12.19
N TYR A 11 -11.58 -20.05 -11.51
CA TYR A 11 -11.61 -20.02 -10.05
C TYR A 11 -11.93 -21.38 -9.43
N GLU A 12 -12.87 -22.14 -10.00
CA GLU A 12 -13.13 -23.51 -9.56
C GLU A 12 -11.91 -24.41 -9.77
N ALA A 13 -11.26 -24.32 -10.93
CA ALA A 13 -10.09 -25.14 -11.25
C ALA A 13 -8.87 -24.83 -10.36
N VAL A 14 -8.62 -23.55 -10.09
CA VAL A 14 -7.46 -23.11 -9.30
C VAL A 14 -7.78 -23.21 -7.81
N TYR A 15 -8.82 -22.54 -7.34
CA TYR A 15 -9.09 -22.34 -5.91
C TYR A 15 -10.07 -23.35 -5.30
N GLY A 16 -10.67 -24.22 -6.12
CA GLY A 16 -11.63 -25.23 -5.68
C GLY A 16 -13.08 -24.73 -5.58
N SER A 17 -13.29 -23.42 -5.54
CA SER A 17 -14.60 -22.79 -5.67
C SER A 17 -14.52 -21.37 -6.23
N VAL A 18 -15.63 -20.91 -6.83
CA VAL A 18 -15.76 -19.51 -7.27
C VAL A 18 -15.62 -18.54 -6.09
N GLU A 19 -16.18 -18.87 -4.93
CA GLU A 19 -16.14 -18.02 -3.73
C GLU A 19 -14.72 -17.85 -3.22
N ASP A 20 -13.96 -18.94 -3.14
CA ASP A 20 -12.56 -18.92 -2.72
C ASP A 20 -11.69 -18.12 -3.70
N GLY A 21 -11.93 -18.27 -5.01
CA GLY A 21 -11.27 -17.45 -6.03
C GLY A 21 -11.58 -15.96 -5.86
N MET A 22 -12.84 -15.60 -5.66
CA MET A 22 -13.24 -14.21 -5.42
C MET A 22 -12.63 -13.63 -4.14
N ARG A 23 -12.57 -14.44 -3.07
CA ARG A 23 -11.98 -14.03 -1.79
C ARG A 23 -10.47 -13.76 -1.92
N VAL A 24 -9.73 -14.64 -2.59
CA VAL A 24 -8.28 -14.43 -2.77
C VAL A 24 -7.97 -13.26 -3.69
N THR A 25 -8.65 -13.14 -4.84
CA THR A 25 -8.35 -12.09 -5.81
C THR A 25 -8.98 -10.74 -5.46
N GLY A 26 -10.07 -10.72 -4.72
CA GLY A 26 -10.81 -9.48 -4.40
C GLY A 26 -10.48 -8.93 -3.01
N LEU A 27 -10.37 -9.80 -2.01
CA LEU A 27 -10.24 -9.37 -0.61
C LEU A 27 -8.80 -8.99 -0.29
N ILE A 28 -7.82 -9.84 -0.59
CA ILE A 28 -6.41 -9.58 -0.24
C ILE A 28 -5.88 -8.30 -0.88
N GLU A 29 -6.19 -8.08 -2.16
CA GLU A 29 -5.67 -6.93 -2.91
C GLU A 29 -6.23 -5.60 -2.40
N ASN A 30 -7.47 -5.58 -1.90
CA ASN A 30 -8.15 -4.35 -1.49
C ASN A 30 -8.18 -4.13 0.03
N ALA A 31 -8.00 -5.19 0.82
CA ALA A 31 -8.18 -5.14 2.28
C ALA A 31 -7.23 -4.17 2.97
N LEU A 32 -6.03 -3.96 2.42
CA LEU A 32 -5.05 -3.03 2.98
C LEU A 32 -5.21 -1.59 2.50
N LEU A 33 -5.99 -1.33 1.44
CA LEU A 33 -6.12 0.02 0.88
C LEU A 33 -6.71 1.00 1.90
N GLN A 34 -7.82 0.64 2.54
CA GLN A 34 -8.50 1.51 3.51
C GLN A 34 -7.65 1.74 4.78
N PRO A 35 -7.06 0.71 5.42
CA PRO A 35 -6.12 0.90 6.52
C PRO A 35 -4.94 1.81 6.15
N VAL A 36 -4.29 1.59 5.01
CA VAL A 36 -3.14 2.41 4.59
C VAL A 36 -3.54 3.86 4.30
N GLN A 37 -4.72 4.08 3.68
CA GLN A 37 -5.25 5.43 3.49
C GLN A 37 -5.54 6.11 4.83
N SER A 38 -6.13 5.37 5.78
CA SER A 38 -6.45 5.89 7.12
C SER A 38 -5.20 6.31 7.90
N ALA A 39 -4.06 5.63 7.71
CA ALA A 39 -2.78 6.05 8.30
C ALA A 39 -2.36 7.46 7.86
N ARG A 40 -2.70 7.87 6.63
CA ARG A 40 -2.42 9.21 6.09
C ARG A 40 -3.39 10.28 6.62
N ASP A 41 -4.54 9.88 7.13
CA ASP A 41 -5.52 10.81 7.72
C ASP A 41 -5.24 11.14 9.19
N THR A 42 -4.32 10.41 9.83
CA THR A 42 -3.93 10.65 11.22
C THR A 42 -3.35 12.06 11.42
N GLN A 43 -3.62 12.65 12.59
CA GLN A 43 -3.06 13.95 12.95
C GLN A 43 -1.52 13.92 12.97
N GLN A 44 -0.96 12.78 13.37
CA GLN A 44 0.47 12.54 13.46
C GLN A 44 1.13 12.51 12.08
N TYR A 45 0.50 11.85 11.09
CA TYR A 45 0.95 11.89 9.71
C TYR A 45 0.90 13.32 9.15
N ARG A 46 -0.21 14.03 9.35
CA ARG A 46 -0.35 15.44 8.90
C ARG A 46 0.74 16.32 9.49
N LYS A 47 0.99 16.21 10.80
CA LYS A 47 2.07 16.93 11.49
C LYS A 47 3.46 16.58 10.92
N LEU A 48 3.70 15.31 10.62
CA LEU A 48 4.95 14.87 10.02
C LEU A 48 5.17 15.51 8.63
N VAL A 49 4.13 15.55 7.80
CA VAL A 49 4.16 16.20 6.47
C VAL A 49 4.37 17.71 6.61
N GLU A 50 3.69 18.36 7.55
CA GLU A 50 3.86 19.79 7.83
C GLU A 50 5.29 20.13 8.26
N GLU A 51 5.88 19.36 9.18
CA GLU A 51 7.27 19.56 9.62
C GLU A 51 8.27 19.40 8.47
N TRP A 52 8.06 18.41 7.60
CA TRP A 52 8.85 18.25 6.38
C TRP A 52 8.67 19.44 5.42
N ALA A 53 7.43 19.90 5.21
CA ALA A 53 7.13 21.01 4.30
C ALA A 53 7.75 22.32 4.78
N VAL A 54 7.77 22.55 6.10
CA VAL A 54 8.47 23.68 6.72
C VAL A 54 9.97 23.62 6.42
N CYS A 55 10.59 22.43 6.52
CA CYS A 55 11.99 22.26 6.17
C CYS A 55 12.27 22.56 4.69
N MET A 56 11.44 22.01 3.78
CA MET A 56 11.58 22.24 2.34
C MET A 56 11.44 23.72 1.97
N LYS A 57 10.47 24.40 2.59
CA LYS A 57 10.27 25.85 2.44
C LYS A 57 11.50 26.63 2.92
N GLY A 58 12.11 26.21 4.03
CA GLY A 58 13.39 26.76 4.51
C GLY A 58 14.56 26.56 3.53
N LYS A 59 14.48 25.57 2.64
CA LYS A 59 15.44 25.30 1.56
C LYS A 59 15.04 25.91 0.20
N GLY A 60 14.02 26.77 0.20
CA GLY A 60 13.53 27.50 -0.98
C GLY A 60 12.58 26.71 -1.88
N ILE A 61 12.08 25.56 -1.43
CA ILE A 61 11.17 24.70 -2.21
C ILE A 61 9.79 24.72 -1.55
N ASN A 62 8.79 25.21 -2.27
CA ASN A 62 7.40 25.18 -1.81
C ASN A 62 6.73 23.89 -2.29
N ALA A 63 6.81 22.84 -1.47
CA ALA A 63 6.20 21.54 -1.74
C ALA A 63 5.12 21.23 -0.69
N GLU A 64 3.99 20.67 -1.14
CA GLU A 64 2.84 20.35 -0.28
C GLU A 64 3.07 19.06 0.51
N SER A 65 3.61 18.03 -0.13
CA SER A 65 3.96 16.77 0.50
C SER A 65 5.09 16.06 -0.25
N PRO A 66 5.81 15.13 0.39
CA PRO A 66 6.84 14.36 -0.29
C PRO A 66 6.27 13.50 -1.43
N ASP A 67 5.07 12.93 -1.26
CA ASP A 67 4.41 12.10 -2.28
C ASP A 67 4.08 12.91 -3.54
N LEU A 68 3.56 14.14 -3.37
CA LEU A 68 3.25 15.02 -4.49
C LEU A 68 4.51 15.50 -5.20
N LEU A 69 5.57 15.79 -4.44
CA LEU A 69 6.87 16.16 -5.01
C LEU A 69 7.45 15.04 -5.90
N GLU A 70 7.34 13.78 -5.45
CA GLU A 70 7.76 12.62 -6.24
C GLU A 70 6.87 12.40 -7.47
N HIS A 71 5.55 12.53 -7.31
CA HIS A 71 4.60 12.40 -8.41
C HIS A 71 4.82 13.46 -9.51
N GLU A 72 5.07 14.72 -9.14
CA GLU A 72 5.41 15.79 -10.09
C GLU A 72 6.71 15.48 -10.84
N ALA A 73 7.74 15.02 -10.12
CA ALA A 73 9.00 14.57 -10.68
C ALA A 73 8.83 13.47 -11.75
N LEU A 74 7.93 12.51 -11.51
CA LEU A 74 7.67 11.40 -12.44
C LEU A 74 6.84 11.83 -13.66
N ASN A 75 5.85 12.71 -13.49
CA ASN A 75 4.92 13.08 -14.56
C ASN A 75 5.44 14.15 -15.51
N VAL A 76 6.31 15.06 -15.05
CA VAL A 76 6.74 16.20 -15.87
C VAL A 76 7.90 15.83 -16.82
N ARG A 77 8.39 14.57 -16.81
CA ARG A 77 9.67 14.16 -17.45
C ARG A 77 10.86 15.08 -17.09
N LYS A 78 10.71 15.85 -16.01
CA LYS A 78 11.78 16.55 -15.35
C LYS A 78 12.01 15.73 -14.10
N SER A 79 13.05 14.89 -14.12
CA SER A 79 13.60 14.40 -12.86
C SER A 79 13.69 15.60 -11.92
N PRO A 80 13.34 15.43 -10.63
CA PRO A 80 13.62 16.48 -9.68
C PRO A 80 15.11 16.74 -9.83
N ASP A 81 15.48 18.00 -10.00
CA ASP A 81 16.89 18.31 -10.15
C ASP A 81 17.61 17.72 -8.92
N LYS A 82 18.87 17.32 -9.10
CA LYS A 82 19.63 16.63 -8.05
C LYS A 82 19.62 17.40 -6.73
N GLU A 83 19.57 18.73 -6.78
CA GLU A 83 19.52 19.58 -5.60
C GLU A 83 18.20 19.42 -4.84
N THR A 84 17.06 19.39 -5.55
CA THR A 84 15.74 19.11 -4.96
C THR A 84 15.70 17.75 -4.26
N ALA A 85 16.25 16.70 -4.88
CA ALA A 85 16.30 15.36 -4.26
C ALA A 85 17.19 15.31 -3.01
N VAL A 86 18.33 16.01 -3.02
CA VAL A 86 19.20 16.13 -1.83
C VAL A 86 18.48 16.87 -0.71
N LYS A 87 17.80 17.98 -1.02
CA LYS A 87 17.03 18.76 -0.04
C LYS A 87 15.90 17.95 0.58
N ASP A 88 15.18 17.17 -0.23
CA ASP A 88 14.15 16.24 0.25
C ASP A 88 14.74 15.21 1.23
N ALA A 89 15.83 14.54 0.84
CA ALA A 89 16.50 13.56 1.70
C ALA A 89 16.98 14.16 3.02
N GLU A 90 17.55 15.37 3.00
CA GLU A 90 17.96 16.09 4.21
C GLU A 90 16.77 16.42 5.10
N CYS A 91 15.67 16.92 4.52
CA CYS A 91 14.47 17.26 5.30
C CYS A 91 13.80 16.02 5.89
N ARG A 92 13.70 14.92 5.13
CA ARG A 92 13.20 13.63 5.62
C ARG A 92 14.06 13.11 6.77
N GLY A 93 15.38 13.18 6.64
CA GLY A 93 16.32 12.82 7.70
C GLY A 93 16.16 13.67 8.96
N GLN A 94 15.99 14.99 8.80
CA GLN A 94 15.82 15.92 9.92
C GLN A 94 14.56 15.63 10.75
N VAL A 95 13.45 15.29 10.09
CA VAL A 95 12.17 15.00 10.78
C VAL A 95 11.98 13.53 11.10
N LYS A 96 12.96 12.67 10.78
CA LYS A 96 12.89 11.21 10.89
C LYS A 96 11.68 10.63 10.18
N PHE A 97 11.46 11.06 8.94
CA PHE A 97 10.22 10.84 8.21
C PHE A 97 9.88 9.37 8.08
N GLU A 98 10.83 8.55 7.66
CA GLU A 98 10.64 7.12 7.41
C GLU A 98 10.39 6.34 8.71
N GLU A 99 11.04 6.71 9.81
CA GLU A 99 10.84 6.08 11.11
C GLU A 99 9.44 6.37 11.66
N ARG A 100 9.01 7.63 11.58
CA ARG A 100 7.69 8.05 12.07
C ARG A 100 6.57 7.54 11.17
N LEU A 101 6.75 7.59 9.86
CA LEU A 101 5.79 7.02 8.91
C LEU A 101 5.56 5.53 9.19
N LYS A 102 6.63 4.76 9.48
CA LYS A 102 6.49 3.35 9.87
C LYS A 102 5.66 3.17 11.12
N VAL A 103 5.83 4.03 12.12
CA VAL A 103 5.03 4.00 13.36
C VAL A 103 3.55 4.27 13.05
N GLU A 104 3.24 5.29 12.25
CA GLU A 104 1.84 5.60 11.89
C GLU A 104 1.19 4.49 11.06
N ILE A 105 1.93 3.92 10.10
CA ILE A 105 1.46 2.76 9.32
C ILE A 105 1.24 1.56 10.23
N ALA A 106 2.17 1.27 11.15
CA ALA A 106 2.04 0.15 12.08
C ALA A 106 0.87 0.34 13.05
N ALA A 107 0.58 1.56 13.48
CA ALA A 107 -0.54 1.87 14.35
C ALA A 107 -1.90 1.53 13.72
N VAL A 108 -1.99 1.57 12.39
CA VAL A 108 -3.22 1.20 11.66
C VAL A 108 -3.19 -0.25 11.17
N LEU A 109 -2.05 -0.74 10.70
CA LEU A 109 -1.94 -2.11 10.18
C LEU A 109 -1.94 -3.17 11.27
N THR A 110 -1.38 -2.90 12.45
CA THR A 110 -1.31 -3.90 13.54
C THR A 110 -2.71 -4.33 14.01
N PRO A 111 -3.62 -3.41 14.38
CA PRO A 111 -4.98 -3.80 14.76
C PRO A 111 -5.73 -4.48 13.63
N PHE A 112 -5.55 -4.02 12.39
CA PHE A 112 -6.14 -4.66 11.22
C PHE A 112 -5.69 -6.12 11.07
N LEU A 113 -4.38 -6.39 11.21
CA LEU A 113 -3.85 -7.75 11.14
C LEU A 113 -4.36 -8.62 12.29
N GLU A 114 -4.46 -8.09 13.50
CA GLU A 114 -5.00 -8.79 14.66
C GLU A 114 -6.49 -9.13 14.51
N GLU A 115 -7.30 -8.19 14.02
CA GLU A 115 -8.73 -8.37 13.78
C GLU A 115 -8.99 -9.43 12.69
N HIS A 116 -8.15 -9.46 11.64
CA HIS A 116 -8.35 -10.31 10.48
C HIS A 116 -7.42 -11.54 10.42
N GLU A 117 -6.67 -11.85 11.48
CA GLU A 117 -5.64 -12.91 11.48
C GLU A 117 -6.18 -14.26 10.95
N LYS A 118 -7.34 -14.68 11.46
CA LYS A 118 -7.97 -15.95 11.06
C LYS A 118 -8.41 -15.96 9.60
N GLU A 119 -8.94 -14.83 9.12
CA GLU A 119 -9.38 -14.68 7.74
C GLU A 119 -8.17 -14.69 6.80
N LEU A 120 -7.11 -13.96 7.15
CA LEU A 120 -5.84 -13.93 6.43
C LEU A 120 -5.18 -15.32 6.38
N ALA A 121 -5.19 -16.06 7.48
CA ALA A 121 -4.69 -17.44 7.52
C ALA A 121 -5.50 -18.37 6.61
N ALA A 122 -6.83 -18.28 6.63
CA ALA A 122 -7.70 -19.05 5.74
C ALA A 122 -7.45 -18.72 4.27
N LEU A 123 -7.30 -17.44 3.94
CA LEU A 123 -6.95 -16.95 2.60
C LEU A 123 -5.57 -17.44 2.15
N GLY A 124 -4.57 -17.45 3.04
CA GLY A 124 -3.25 -17.99 2.78
C GLY A 124 -3.30 -19.48 2.40
N GLU A 125 -4.11 -20.27 3.09
CA GLU A 125 -4.31 -21.68 2.76
C GLU A 125 -5.05 -21.88 1.42
N ILE A 126 -6.04 -21.05 1.11
CA ILE A 126 -6.72 -21.06 -0.20
C ILE A 126 -5.70 -20.74 -1.32
N LYS A 127 -4.89 -19.70 -1.13
CA LYS A 127 -3.85 -19.29 -2.09
C LYS A 127 -2.82 -20.39 -2.32
N ARG A 128 -2.31 -21.00 -1.24
CA ARG A 128 -1.34 -22.11 -1.31
C ARG A 128 -1.92 -23.32 -2.07
N ARG A 129 -3.18 -23.68 -1.81
CA ARG A 129 -3.88 -24.72 -2.60
C ARG A 129 -4.03 -24.30 -4.06
N GLY A 130 -4.38 -23.03 -4.31
CA GLY A 130 -4.46 -22.42 -5.63
C GLY A 130 -3.18 -22.59 -6.45
N GLU A 131 -2.04 -22.22 -5.87
CA GLU A 131 -0.72 -22.37 -6.51
C GLU A 131 -0.40 -23.84 -6.83
N GLN A 132 -0.72 -24.77 -5.93
CA GLN A 132 -0.52 -26.20 -6.14
C GLN A 132 -1.42 -26.78 -7.24
N ASN A 133 -2.65 -26.28 -7.35
CA ASN A 133 -3.60 -26.70 -8.38
C ASN A 133 -3.24 -26.10 -9.74
N ALA A 134 -2.89 -24.81 -9.78
CA ALA A 134 -2.45 -24.13 -10.99
C ALA A 134 -1.26 -24.84 -11.66
N ALA A 135 -0.30 -25.33 -10.86
CA ALA A 135 0.84 -26.11 -11.37
C ALA A 135 0.46 -27.44 -12.05
N LYS A 136 -0.76 -27.94 -11.84
CA LYS A 136 -1.28 -29.19 -12.42
C LYS A 136 -2.17 -28.95 -13.65
N ILE A 137 -2.61 -27.71 -13.87
CA ILE A 137 -3.41 -27.31 -15.03
C ILE A 137 -2.43 -27.08 -16.20
N LYS A 138 -2.62 -27.84 -17.29
CA LYS A 138 -1.81 -27.75 -18.51
C LYS A 138 -2.57 -26.99 -19.60
#